data_AF-A0A534L454-F1
#
_entry.id   AF-A0A534L454-F1
#
_cell.length_a   1.000
_cell.length_b   1.000
_cell.length_c   1.000
_cell.angle_alpha   90.00
_cell.angle_beta   90.00
_cell.angle_gamma   90.00
#
_symmetry.space_group_name_H-M   'P 1'
#
loop_
_entity.id
_entity.type
_entity.pdbx_description
1 polymer ?
#
loop_
_entity_poly.entity_id
_entity_poly.type
_entity_poly.pdbx_seq_one_letter_code
_entity_poly.pdbx_strand_id
1 'polypeptide(L)'
;MFLLGHLGIGLGLAWLLSWKSPTRIDYRLVLFGAILPDLIDKPLAYVTGLDSRIWAHTFLFLFAILGLSFVPMLRGLRLVGFGVATHLLLDMIWNQPAIVWYPAYGWSFPIAPFNVDRWFDTLLHDPYVQAGEIVGLVVLIVFAWAQGIGSWKALRGFIRYGTLPGPGRTQLQKE
;
A
#
# COMPACT_ATOMS: atom_id res chain seq x y z
N MET A 1 -4.08 10.18 1.16
CA MET A 1 -5.32 9.45 0.78
C MET A 1 -5.72 8.51 1.93
N PHE A 2 -6.77 7.70 1.82
CA PHE A 2 -7.10 6.70 2.84
C PHE A 2 -6.92 5.28 2.31
N LEU A 3 -7.56 4.30 2.95
CA LEU A 3 -7.22 2.88 2.82
C LEU A 3 -7.47 2.35 1.41
N LEU A 4 -8.64 2.65 0.82
CA LEU A 4 -9.01 2.09 -0.48
C LEU A 4 -8.17 2.71 -1.59
N GLY A 5 -7.90 4.00 -1.50
CA GLY A 5 -7.04 4.72 -2.42
C GLY A 5 -5.63 4.11 -2.48
N HIS A 6 -5.00 3.92 -1.31
CA HIS A 6 -3.67 3.33 -1.23
C HIS A 6 -3.62 1.90 -1.74
N LEU A 7 -4.53 1.03 -1.27
CA LEU A 7 -4.58 -0.37 -1.69
C LEU A 7 -4.84 -0.50 -3.20
N GLY A 8 -5.87 0.18 -3.68
CA GLY A 8 -6.33 0.06 -5.05
C GLY A 8 -5.37 0.65 -6.05
N ILE A 9 -4.91 1.89 -5.86
CA ILE A 9 -3.98 2.53 -6.81
C ILE A 9 -2.62 1.83 -6.77
N GLY A 10 -2.10 1.48 -5.58
CA GLY A 10 -0.83 0.75 -5.47
C GLY A 10 -0.87 -0.61 -6.19
N LEU A 11 -1.95 -1.39 -5.98
CA LEU A 11 -2.16 -2.65 -6.68
C LEU A 11 -2.36 -2.46 -8.19
N GLY A 12 -3.16 -1.46 -8.59
CA GLY A 12 -3.42 -1.15 -9.99
C GLY A 12 -2.16 -0.80 -10.76
N LEU A 13 -1.27 0.01 -10.17
CA LEU A 13 0.02 0.34 -10.76
C LEU A 13 0.91 -0.90 -10.91
N ALA A 14 0.99 -1.75 -9.88
CA ALA A 14 1.73 -3.01 -9.99
C ALA A 14 1.15 -3.92 -11.08
N TRP A 15 -0.17 -3.98 -11.22
CA TRP A 15 -0.84 -4.78 -12.23
C TRP A 15 -0.59 -4.24 -13.63
N LEU A 16 -0.70 -2.93 -13.83
CA LEU A 16 -0.43 -2.27 -15.11
C LEU A 16 1.02 -2.48 -15.56
N LEU A 17 1.99 -2.29 -14.65
CA LEU A 17 3.41 -2.45 -14.95
C LEU A 17 3.81 -3.91 -15.22
N SER A 18 3.04 -4.87 -14.71
CA SER A 18 3.30 -6.30 -14.91
C SER A 18 2.44 -6.96 -15.97
N TRP A 19 1.49 -6.25 -16.59
CA TRP A 19 0.53 -6.82 -17.54
C TRP A 19 1.18 -7.58 -18.69
N LYS A 20 2.34 -7.11 -19.17
CA LYS A 20 3.13 -7.78 -20.24
C LYS A 20 4.34 -8.55 -19.71
N SER A 21 4.57 -8.54 -18.40
CA SER A 21 5.72 -9.20 -17.82
C SER A 21 5.47 -10.70 -17.65
N PRO A 22 6.40 -11.58 -18.04
CA PRO A 22 6.30 -13.00 -17.71
C PRO A 22 6.51 -13.26 -16.21
N THR A 23 6.96 -12.26 -15.44
CA THR A 23 7.19 -12.41 -14.01
C THR A 23 5.89 -12.40 -13.21
N ARG A 24 5.68 -13.44 -12.41
CA ARG A 24 4.56 -13.47 -11.47
C ARG A 24 4.84 -12.51 -10.30
N ILE A 25 3.99 -11.50 -10.16
CA ILE A 25 4.00 -10.59 -9.01
C ILE A 25 3.13 -11.17 -7.89
N ASP A 26 3.66 -11.16 -6.67
CA ASP A 26 2.87 -11.40 -5.46
C ASP A 26 2.22 -10.09 -5.00
N TYR A 27 0.97 -9.88 -5.42
CA TYR A 27 0.22 -8.66 -5.13
C TYR A 27 -0.02 -8.43 -3.64
N ARG A 28 0.09 -9.46 -2.80
CA ARG A 28 -0.08 -9.31 -1.34
C ARG A 28 1.04 -8.49 -0.75
N LEU A 29 2.26 -8.66 -1.24
CA LEU A 29 3.41 -7.88 -0.77
C LEU A 29 3.28 -6.41 -1.17
N VAL A 30 2.72 -6.14 -2.35
CA VAL A 30 2.39 -4.78 -2.79
C VAL A 30 1.31 -4.17 -1.91
N LEU A 31 0.18 -4.88 -1.71
CA LEU A 31 -0.91 -4.42 -0.85
C LEU A 31 -0.44 -4.19 0.59
N PHE A 32 0.38 -5.09 1.12
CA PHE A 32 0.99 -4.95 2.44
C PHE A 32 1.84 -3.70 2.51
N GLY A 33 2.75 -3.50 1.56
CA GLY A 33 3.57 -2.29 1.48
C GLY A 33 2.75 -1.01 1.35
N ALA A 34 1.64 -1.05 0.61
CA ALA A 34 0.76 0.10 0.37
C ALA A 34 0.01 0.57 1.62
N ILE A 35 -0.07 -0.24 2.68
CA ILE A 35 -0.67 0.16 3.97
C ILE A 35 0.33 0.16 5.12
N LEU A 36 1.55 -0.34 4.90
CA LEU A 36 2.55 -0.52 5.93
C LEU A 36 2.93 0.78 6.64
N PRO A 37 3.12 1.93 5.94
CA PRO A 37 3.46 3.18 6.62
C PRO A 37 2.39 3.60 7.62
N ASP A 38 1.14 3.62 7.18
CA ASP A 38 -0.02 3.90 8.01
C ASP A 38 -0.19 2.92 9.18
N LEU A 39 0.05 1.63 8.94
CA LEU A 39 -0.08 0.58 9.96
C LEU A 39 0.93 0.76 11.09
N ILE A 40 2.11 1.34 10.80
CA ILE A 40 3.14 1.63 11.79
C ILE A 40 2.89 2.99 12.44
N ASP A 41 2.74 4.03 11.63
CA ASP A 41 2.81 5.41 12.09
C ASP A 41 1.52 5.83 12.80
N LYS A 42 0.34 5.42 12.34
CA LYS A 42 -0.93 5.86 12.96
C LYS A 42 -1.11 5.36 14.40
N PRO A 43 -0.85 4.09 14.74
CA PRO A 43 -0.89 3.64 16.14
C PRO A 43 0.13 4.36 17.02
N LEU A 44 1.35 4.58 16.50
CA LEU A 44 2.39 5.29 17.23
C LEU A 44 2.01 6.75 17.46
N ALA A 45 1.48 7.43 16.46
CA ALA A 45 0.95 8.79 16.57
C ALA A 45 -0.16 8.89 17.62
N TYR A 46 -1.08 7.92 17.63
CA TYR A 46 -2.15 7.87 18.63
C TYR A 46 -1.62 7.75 20.07
N VAL A 47 -0.59 6.93 20.29
CA VAL A 47 0.00 6.72 21.63
C VAL A 47 0.92 7.88 22.05
N THR A 48 1.61 8.51 21.11
CA THR A 48 2.64 9.53 21.39
C THR A 48 2.14 10.97 21.28
N GLY A 49 1.00 11.21 20.62
CA GLY A 49 0.50 12.55 20.28
C GLY A 49 1.27 13.24 19.16
N LEU A 50 2.22 12.55 18.52
CA LEU A 50 2.93 13.04 17.34
C LEU A 50 2.02 13.03 16.11
N ASP A 51 2.50 13.66 15.04
CA ASP A 51 1.87 13.57 13.72
C ASP A 51 1.63 12.11 13.30
N SER A 52 0.58 11.89 12.51
CA SER A 52 0.27 10.60 11.88
C SER A 52 1.30 10.12 10.86
N ARG A 53 2.24 10.99 10.46
CA ARG A 53 3.34 10.71 9.54
C ARG A 53 4.66 10.88 10.28
N ILE A 54 5.34 9.78 10.58
CA ILE A 54 6.59 9.76 11.35
C ILE A 54 7.62 8.91 10.61
N TRP A 55 8.20 7.90 11.25
CA TRP A 55 9.31 7.12 10.73
C TRP A 55 8.98 6.33 9.46
N ALA A 56 7.80 5.72 9.35
CA ALA A 56 7.47 4.91 8.18
C ALA A 56 7.10 5.75 6.96
N HIS A 57 6.82 7.05 7.15
CA HIS A 57 6.62 8.04 6.08
C HIS A 57 7.91 8.72 5.59
N THR A 58 9.08 8.15 5.90
CA THR A 58 10.38 8.70 5.51
C THR A 58 10.97 7.98 4.30
N PHE A 59 11.84 8.66 3.55
CA PHE A 59 12.69 7.98 2.56
C PHE A 59 13.68 7.02 3.20
N LEU A 60 14.11 7.27 4.43
CA LEU A 60 14.95 6.33 5.18
C LEU A 60 14.25 4.97 5.32
N PHE A 61 12.96 4.94 5.68
CA PHE A 61 12.19 3.70 5.79
C PHE A 61 12.00 3.01 4.44
N LEU A 62 11.62 3.76 3.39
CA LEU A 62 11.48 3.21 2.04
C LEU A 62 12.80 2.59 1.56
N PHE A 63 13.91 3.32 1.65
CA PHE A 63 15.21 2.84 1.18
C PHE A 63 15.81 1.76 2.06
N ALA A 64 15.48 1.70 3.35
CA ALA A 64 15.83 0.56 4.20
C ALA A 64 15.16 -0.73 3.69
N ILE A 65 13.85 -0.69 3.39
CA ILE A 65 13.13 -1.85 2.83
C ILE A 65 13.70 -2.27 1.47
N LEU A 66 13.94 -1.30 0.58
CA LEU A 66 14.52 -1.56 -0.74
C LEU A 66 15.97 -2.07 -0.63
N GLY A 67 16.76 -1.52 0.28
CA GLY A 67 18.13 -1.95 0.58
C GLY A 67 18.17 -3.40 1.06
N LEU A 68 17.28 -3.77 1.98
CA LEU A 68 17.14 -5.16 2.44
C LEU A 68 16.72 -6.10 1.30
N SER A 69 16.01 -5.62 0.28
CA SER A 69 15.60 -6.43 -0.86
C SER A 69 16.76 -6.94 -1.74
N PHE A 70 17.97 -6.36 -1.60
CA PHE A 70 19.17 -6.88 -2.27
C PHE A 70 19.65 -8.22 -1.68
N VAL A 71 19.29 -8.53 -0.43
CA VAL A 71 19.60 -9.82 0.18
C VAL A 71 18.78 -10.91 -0.53
N PRO A 72 19.39 -12.00 -1.05
CA PRO A 72 18.68 -12.99 -1.87
C PRO A 72 17.41 -13.57 -1.23
N MET A 73 17.45 -13.83 0.08
CA MET A 73 16.32 -14.35 0.86
C MET A 73 15.18 -13.32 1.05
N LEU A 74 15.48 -12.02 0.93
CA LEU A 74 14.55 -10.92 1.17
C LEU A 74 14.11 -10.21 -0.12
N ARG A 75 14.40 -10.78 -1.30
CA ARG A 75 14.04 -10.20 -2.60
C ARG A 75 12.56 -9.83 -2.74
N GLY A 76 11.67 -10.50 -2.01
CA GLY A 76 10.24 -10.16 -1.95
C GLY A 76 9.97 -8.73 -1.44
N LEU A 77 10.85 -8.18 -0.60
CA LEU A 77 10.73 -6.83 -0.05
C LEU A 77 10.73 -5.74 -1.12
N ARG A 78 11.20 -6.01 -2.35
CA ARG A 78 11.07 -5.07 -3.47
C ARG A 78 9.60 -4.72 -3.77
N LEU A 79 8.70 -5.68 -3.59
CA LEU A 79 7.26 -5.48 -3.80
C LEU A 79 6.63 -4.72 -2.62
N VAL A 80 7.11 -4.96 -1.41
CA VAL A 80 6.74 -4.19 -0.22
C VAL A 80 7.21 -2.74 -0.37
N GLY A 81 8.47 -2.53 -0.75
CA GLY A 81 9.04 -1.22 -1.01
C GLY A 81 8.33 -0.50 -2.17
N PHE A 82 7.91 -1.21 -3.22
CA PHE A 82 7.05 -0.65 -4.25
C PHE A 82 5.72 -0.15 -3.67
N GLY A 83 5.04 -0.96 -2.86
CA GLY A 83 3.82 -0.56 -2.16
C GLY A 83 4.04 0.68 -1.29
N VAL A 84 5.12 0.70 -0.48
CA VAL A 84 5.50 1.87 0.34
C VAL A 84 5.75 3.09 -0.54
N ALA A 85 6.47 2.96 -1.65
CA ALA A 85 6.72 4.07 -2.56
C ALA A 85 5.41 4.63 -3.15
N THR A 86 4.47 3.77 -3.54
CA THR A 86 3.14 4.23 -3.98
C THR A 86 2.36 4.90 -2.85
N HIS A 87 2.50 4.42 -1.61
CA HIS A 87 1.89 5.07 -0.46
C HIS A 87 2.42 6.50 -0.27
N LEU A 88 3.74 6.67 -0.19
CA LEU A 88 4.38 7.99 -0.04
C LEU A 88 4.04 8.95 -1.19
N LEU A 89 3.90 8.42 -2.40
CA LEU A 89 3.49 9.17 -3.59
C LEU A 89 2.07 9.71 -3.44
N LEU A 90 1.12 8.85 -3.06
CA LEU A 90 -0.29 9.23 -2.89
C LEU A 90 -0.53 10.16 -1.71
N ASP A 91 0.34 10.08 -0.70
CA ASP A 91 0.32 11.00 0.43
C ASP A 91 1.05 12.32 0.18
N MET A 92 1.63 12.47 -1.02
CA MET A 92 2.36 13.64 -1.49
C MET A 92 3.39 14.10 -0.47
N ILE A 93 4.15 13.13 0.05
CA ILE A 93 4.96 13.34 1.24
C ILE A 93 6.01 14.45 1.05
N TRP A 94 6.41 14.75 -0.20
CA TRP A 94 7.28 15.88 -0.55
C TRP A 94 6.79 17.25 -0.08
N ASN A 95 5.49 17.40 0.21
CA ASN A 95 4.94 18.61 0.84
C ASN A 95 5.36 18.77 2.31
N GLN A 96 6.02 17.76 2.90
CA GLN A 96 6.55 17.76 4.26
C GLN A 96 8.04 17.36 4.25
N PRO A 97 8.95 18.22 3.73
CA PRO A 97 10.35 17.86 3.51
C PRO A 97 11.08 17.38 4.77
N ALA A 98 10.75 17.93 5.93
CA ALA A 98 11.35 17.52 7.21
C ALA A 98 11.08 16.05 7.56
N ILE A 99 9.89 15.54 7.21
CA ILE A 99 9.52 14.13 7.39
C ILE A 99 10.21 13.28 6.32
N VAL A 100 10.07 13.65 5.05
CA VAL A 100 10.64 12.88 3.93
C VAL A 100 12.12 12.60 4.11
N TRP A 101 12.87 13.65 4.47
CA TRP A 101 14.32 13.63 4.59
C TRP A 101 14.81 13.35 6.01
N TYR A 102 13.93 12.98 6.94
CA TYR A 102 14.35 12.62 8.29
C TYR A 102 15.52 11.61 8.26
N PRO A 103 16.58 11.80 9.05
CA PRO A 103 16.76 12.81 10.10
C PRO A 103 17.49 14.11 9.67
N ALA A 104 17.59 14.42 8.38
CA ALA A 104 18.41 15.53 7.87
C ALA A 104 18.00 16.92 8.40
N TYR A 105 16.71 17.12 8.73
CA TYR A 105 16.18 18.37 9.28
C TYR A 105 15.98 18.34 10.80
N GLY A 106 16.49 17.31 11.48
CA GLY A 106 16.36 17.12 12.91
C GLY A 106 15.83 15.74 13.30
N TRP A 107 15.77 15.52 14.61
CA TRP A 107 15.41 14.23 15.21
C TRP A 107 13.99 14.18 15.79
N SER A 108 13.24 15.29 15.68
CA SER A 108 11.88 15.41 16.21
C SER A 108 10.85 15.42 15.09
N PHE A 109 9.66 14.91 15.41
CA PHE A 109 8.47 15.04 14.57
C PHE A 109 7.52 16.09 15.16
N PRO A 110 6.68 16.73 14.32
CA PRO A 110 5.67 17.66 14.80
C PRO A 110 4.68 16.98 15.76
N ILE A 111 4.19 17.74 16.73
CA ILE A 111 3.06 17.34 17.57
C ILE A 111 1.78 17.69 16.82
N ALA A 112 1.00 16.67 16.45
CA ALA A 112 -0.28 16.84 15.80
C ALA A 112 -1.22 15.68 16.21
N PRO A 113 -1.88 15.82 17.38
CA PRO A 113 -2.74 14.77 17.91
C PRO A 113 -3.85 14.40 16.93
N PHE A 114 -4.18 13.11 16.87
CA PHE A 114 -5.25 12.62 16.01
C PHE A 114 -6.58 13.29 16.36
N ASN A 115 -7.25 13.84 15.34
CA ASN A 115 -8.55 14.48 15.48
C ASN A 115 -9.58 13.72 14.65
N VAL A 116 -10.48 13.03 15.34
CA VAL A 116 -11.53 12.18 14.74
C VAL A 116 -12.47 13.02 13.86
N ASP A 117 -12.88 14.20 14.32
CA ASP A 117 -13.83 15.06 13.60
C ASP A 117 -13.23 15.53 12.28
N ARG A 118 -11.97 15.99 12.31
CA ARG A 118 -11.23 16.37 11.10
C ARG A 118 -11.07 15.18 10.15
N TRP A 119 -10.83 13.98 10.68
CA TRP A 119 -10.71 12.79 9.85
C TRP A 119 -12.00 12.49 9.08
N PHE A 120 -13.15 12.54 9.75
CA PHE A 120 -14.45 12.37 9.10
C PHE A 120 -14.78 13.51 8.14
N ASP A 121 -14.47 14.75 8.53
CA ASP A 121 -14.68 15.91 7.67
C ASP A 121 -13.88 15.80 6.37
N THR A 122 -12.60 15.45 6.44
CA THR A 122 -11.77 15.18 5.27
C THR A 122 -12.37 14.05 4.42
N LEU A 123 -12.83 12.95 5.02
CA LEU A 123 -13.44 11.85 4.26
C LEU A 123 -14.70 12.28 3.50
N LEU A 124 -15.55 13.08 4.13
CA LEU A 124 -16.88 13.42 3.62
C LEU A 124 -16.93 14.68 2.76
N HIS A 125 -15.90 15.53 2.82
CA HIS A 125 -15.91 16.81 2.12
C HIS A 125 -14.67 17.10 1.25
N ASP A 126 -13.56 16.36 1.40
CA ASP A 126 -12.40 16.57 0.53
C ASP A 126 -12.56 15.81 -0.80
N PRO A 127 -12.73 16.51 -1.93
CA PRO A 127 -12.97 15.88 -3.23
C PRO A 127 -11.76 15.07 -3.72
N TYR A 128 -10.53 15.46 -3.35
CA TYR A 128 -9.33 14.72 -3.74
C TYR A 128 -9.25 13.38 -3.01
N VAL A 129 -9.59 13.36 -1.72
CA VAL A 129 -9.66 12.13 -0.93
C VAL A 129 -10.76 11.21 -1.47
N GLN A 130 -11.95 11.74 -1.73
CA GLN A 130 -13.07 10.96 -2.26
C GLN A 130 -12.78 10.37 -3.64
N ALA A 131 -12.30 11.20 -4.58
CA ALA A 131 -11.93 10.72 -5.92
C ALA A 131 -10.90 9.61 -5.83
N GLY A 132 -9.92 9.79 -4.95
CA GLY A 132 -8.90 8.82 -4.67
C GLY A 132 -9.42 7.48 -4.11
N GLU A 133 -10.28 7.52 -3.09
CA GLU A 133 -10.90 6.31 -2.52
C GLU A 133 -11.81 5.60 -3.54
N ILE A 134 -12.56 6.36 -4.34
CA ILE A 134 -13.43 5.81 -5.40
C ILE A 134 -12.59 5.12 -6.47
N VAL A 135 -11.53 5.77 -6.97
CA VAL A 135 -10.62 5.17 -7.95
C VAL A 135 -9.98 3.91 -7.39
N GLY A 136 -9.48 3.97 -6.14
CA GLY A 136 -8.93 2.82 -5.46
C GLY A 136 -9.92 1.65 -5.37
N LEU A 137 -11.15 1.91 -4.95
CA LEU A 137 -12.22 0.91 -4.88
C LEU A 137 -12.53 0.30 -6.25
N VAL A 138 -12.70 1.13 -7.28
CA VAL A 138 -12.98 0.67 -8.64
C VAL A 138 -11.86 -0.23 -9.15
N VAL A 139 -10.59 0.14 -8.93
CA VAL A 139 -9.45 -0.69 -9.33
C VAL A 139 -9.44 -2.04 -8.60
N LEU A 140 -9.75 -2.06 -7.30
CA LEU A 140 -9.84 -3.31 -6.54
C LEU A 140 -10.94 -4.23 -7.08
N ILE A 141 -12.11 -3.67 -7.42
CA ILE A 141 -13.24 -4.41 -8.00
C ILE A 141 -12.87 -4.97 -9.38
N VAL A 142 -12.32 -4.13 -10.26
CA VAL A 142 -11.91 -4.53 -11.61
C VAL A 142 -10.82 -5.60 -11.56
N PHE A 143 -9.84 -5.46 -10.67
CA PHE A 143 -8.83 -6.48 -10.45
C PHE A 143 -9.46 -7.78 -9.96
N ALA A 144 -10.30 -7.73 -8.92
CA ALA A 144 -10.97 -8.92 -8.40
C ALA A 144 -11.77 -9.65 -9.49
N TRP A 145 -12.53 -8.90 -10.31
CA TRP A 145 -13.27 -9.45 -11.44
C TRP A 145 -12.36 -10.07 -12.50
N ALA A 146 -11.33 -9.34 -12.96
CA ALA A 146 -10.38 -9.81 -13.97
C ALA A 146 -9.62 -11.07 -13.52
N GLN A 147 -9.49 -11.26 -12.20
CA GLN A 147 -8.80 -12.39 -11.59
C GLN A 147 -9.73 -13.52 -11.11
N GLY A 148 -11.04 -13.42 -11.40
CA GLY A 148 -12.02 -14.43 -11.00
C GLY A 148 -12.23 -14.54 -9.48
N ILE A 149 -11.91 -13.50 -8.72
CA ILE A 149 -12.08 -13.41 -7.26
C ILE A 149 -13.53 -12.98 -6.95
N GLY A 150 -14.49 -13.84 -7.34
CA GLY A 150 -15.92 -13.60 -7.09
C GLY A 150 -16.48 -14.35 -5.88
N SER A 151 -15.67 -15.19 -5.22
CA SER A 151 -16.12 -16.02 -4.09
C SER A 151 -15.17 -15.96 -2.92
N TRP A 152 -15.68 -16.25 -1.72
CA TRP A 152 -14.88 -16.32 -0.50
C TRP A 152 -13.75 -17.36 -0.59
N LYS A 153 -13.97 -18.48 -1.29
CA LYS A 153 -12.94 -19.50 -1.55
C LYS A 153 -11.82 -18.93 -2.42
N ALA A 154 -12.15 -18.21 -3.49
CA ALA A 154 -11.17 -17.56 -4.36
C ALA A 154 -10.39 -16.46 -3.62
N LEU A 155 -11.07 -15.65 -2.81
CA LEU A 155 -10.43 -14.61 -1.99
C LEU A 155 -9.47 -15.20 -0.96
N ARG A 156 -9.88 -16.24 -0.22
CA ARG A 156 -8.97 -16.96 0.69
C ARG A 156 -7.77 -17.56 -0.05
N GLY A 157 -7.99 -18.08 -1.26
CA GLY A 157 -6.93 -18.55 -2.13
C GLY A 157 -5.93 -17.44 -2.48
N PHE A 158 -6.44 -16.27 -2.90
CA PHE A 158 -5.62 -15.10 -3.19
C PHE A 158 -4.83 -14.64 -1.96
N ILE A 159 -5.46 -14.50 -0.79
CA ILE A 159 -4.79 -14.09 0.45
C ILE A 159 -3.69 -15.09 0.84
N ARG A 160 -3.93 -16.39 0.66
CA ARG A 160 -2.98 -17.44 1.05
C ARG A 160 -1.82 -17.64 0.06
N TYR A 161 -2.03 -17.40 -1.23
CA TYR A 161 -1.02 -17.73 -2.26
C TYR A 161 -0.57 -16.55 -3.12
N GLY A 162 -1.22 -15.40 -3.03
CA GLY A 162 -0.87 -14.16 -3.74
C GLY A 162 -0.91 -14.26 -5.26
N THR A 163 -1.48 -15.35 -5.76
CA THR A 163 -1.44 -15.72 -7.16
C THR A 163 -2.84 -15.88 -7.70
N LEU A 164 -2.96 -15.44 -8.94
CA LEU A 164 -4.15 -15.56 -9.76
C LEU A 164 -4.43 -17.05 -10.00
N PRO A 165 -5.67 -17.55 -9.85
CA PRO A 165 -6.02 -18.84 -10.41
C PRO A 165 -5.91 -18.71 -11.93
N GLY A 166 -4.73 -19.04 -12.46
CA GLY A 166 -4.52 -19.04 -13.91
C GLY A 166 -5.54 -19.98 -14.57
N PRO A 167 -5.96 -19.70 -15.82
CA PRO A 167 -6.99 -20.48 -16.53
C PRO A 167 -6.66 -21.98 -16.70
N GLY A 168 -5.46 -22.44 -16.35
CA GLY A 168 -5.03 -23.83 -16.45
C GLY A 168 -5.22 -24.72 -15.20
N ARG A 169 -5.67 -24.20 -14.05
CA ARG A 169 -5.79 -25.03 -12.83
C ARG A 169 -7.10 -25.80 -12.71
N THR A 170 -8.07 -25.56 -13.59
CA THR A 170 -9.38 -26.23 -13.55
C THR A 170 -9.39 -27.56 -14.32
N GLN A 171 -8.36 -27.89 -15.10
CA GLN A 171 -8.31 -29.13 -15.89
C GLN A 171 -7.54 -30.29 -15.23
N LEU A 172 -6.69 -30.03 -14.24
CA LEU A 172 -5.83 -31.07 -13.63
C LEU A 172 -6.42 -31.75 -12.38
N GLN A 173 -7.72 -31.57 -12.12
CA GLN A 173 -8.42 -32.23 -11.00
C GLN A 173 -9.56 -33.15 -11.46
N LYS A 174 -9.57 -33.55 -12.74
CA LYS A 174 -10.59 -34.44 -13.32
C LYS A 174 -10.06 -35.76 -13.88
N GLU A 175 -8.85 -36.15 -13.52
CA GLU A 175 -8.32 -37.49 -13.84
C GLU A 175 -7.99 -38.26 -12.56
#